data_AF-A0A2L2XSD6-F1
#
_entry.id   AF-A0A2L2XSD6-F1
#
_cell.length_a   1.000
_cell.length_b   1.000
_cell.length_c   1.000
_cell.angle_alpha   90.00
_cell.angle_beta   90.00
_cell.angle_gamma   90.00
#
_symmetry.space_group_name_H-M   'P 1'
#
loop_
_entity.id
_entity.type
_entity.pdbx_description
1 polymer ?
#
loop_
_entity_poly.entity_id
_entity_poly.type
_entity_poly.pdbx_seq_one_letter_code
_entity_poly.pdbx_strand_id
1 'polypeptide(L)' 'MTIFQGDIYWIDLGEPQGSEPAYLRPCVVVQNDALNQSQIGTVIVCPLTTNLRRAKAIGNVL' A
#
# COMPACT_ATOMS: atom_id res chain seq x y z
N MET A 1 16.61 5.56 -4.94
CA MET A 1 15.71 4.56 -5.53
C MET A 1 14.56 5.31 -6.16
N THR A 2 14.22 5.03 -7.42
CA THR A 2 13.06 5.65 -8.08
C THR A 2 11.83 4.78 -7.80
N ILE A 3 10.75 5.39 -7.37
CA ILE A 3 9.47 4.73 -7.05
C ILE A 3 8.45 5.21 -8.09
N PHE A 4 7.72 4.28 -8.70
CA PHE A 4 6.67 4.59 -9.67
C PHE A 4 5.29 4.10 -9.19
N GLN A 5 4.24 4.77 -9.63
CA GLN A 5 2.86 4.37 -9.44
C GLN A 5 2.66 2.97 -10.05
N GLY A 6 2.08 2.06 -9.27
CA GLY A 6 1.90 0.66 -9.66
C GLY A 6 3.03 -0.28 -9.21
N ASP A 7 4.17 0.24 -8.76
CA ASP A 7 5.20 -0.60 -8.16
C ASP A 7 4.67 -1.31 -6.89
N ILE A 8 5.16 -2.53 -6.65
CA ILE A 8 4.80 -3.33 -5.46
C ILE A 8 6.04 -3.52 -4.59
N TYR A 9 5.91 -3.15 -3.32
CA TYR A 9 6.95 -3.33 -2.32
C TYR A 9 6.42 -4.10 -1.12
N TRP A 10 7.29 -4.89 -0.50
CA TRP A 10 7.05 -5.43 0.83
C TRP A 10 7.33 -4.34 1.88
N ILE A 11 6.33 -4.02 2.69
CA ILE A 11 6.41 -2.96 3.69
C ILE A 11 6.04 -3.55 5.05
N ASP A 12 6.88 -3.29 6.06
CA ASP A 12 6.55 -3.57 7.45
C ASP A 12 5.68 -2.43 7.98
N LEU A 13 4.41 -2.74 8.26
CA LEU A 13 3.42 -1.79 8.78
C LEU A 13 3.35 -1.81 10.32
N GLY A 14 4.23 -2.56 10.98
CA GLY A 14 4.27 -2.69 12.43
C GLY A 14 3.15 -3.56 13.00
N GLU A 15 2.95 -3.46 14.32
CA GLU A 15 1.93 -4.20 15.06
C GLU A 15 0.53 -3.60 14.81
N PRO A 16 -0.52 -4.44 14.75
CA PRO A 16 -1.86 -3.97 14.48
C PRO A 16 -2.43 -3.12 15.62
N GLN A 17 -2.97 -1.95 15.26
CA GLN A 17 -3.85 -1.17 16.12
C GLN A 17 -5.29 -1.24 15.57
N GLY A 18 -6.14 -2.02 16.24
CA GLY A 18 -7.53 -2.19 15.82
C GLY A 18 -7.67 -2.87 14.45
N SER A 19 -8.28 -2.17 13.47
CA SER A 19 -8.53 -2.68 12.12
C SER A 19 -7.58 -2.11 11.06
N GLU A 20 -6.52 -1.41 11.48
CA GLU A 20 -5.53 -0.83 10.58
C GLU A 20 -4.69 -1.92 9.87
N PRO A 21 -4.13 -1.60 8.68
CA PRO A 21 -3.12 -2.44 8.04
C PRO A 21 -1.91 -2.66 8.94
N ALA A 22 -1.41 -3.90 8.98
CA ALA A 22 -0.32 -4.30 9.87
C ALA A 22 0.52 -5.45 9.29
N TYR A 23 1.66 -5.70 9.94
CA TYR A 23 2.67 -6.69 9.59
C TYR A 23 3.33 -6.45 8.23
N LEU A 24 4.35 -7.26 7.94
CA LEU A 24 5.01 -7.31 6.65
C LEU A 24 4.05 -7.80 5.55
N ARG A 25 3.74 -6.94 4.57
CA ARG A 25 2.86 -7.31 3.45
C ARG A 25 3.21 -6.57 2.16
N PRO A 26 2.82 -7.11 0.99
CA PRO A 26 2.95 -6.38 -0.27
C PRO A 26 1.97 -5.22 -0.30
N CYS A 27 2.45 -4.07 -0.75
CA CYS A 27 1.68 -2.85 -0.94
C CYS A 27 1.95 -2.30 -2.34
N VAL A 28 0.90 -1.85 -3.02
CA VAL A 28 1.02 -1.18 -4.32
C VAL A 28 1.10 0.34 -4.14
N VAL A 29 2.02 0.98 -4.84
CA VAL A 29 2.15 2.45 -4.85
C VAL A 29 0.98 3.03 -5.63
N VAL A 30 0.19 3.90 -4.97
CA VAL A 30 -0.95 4.58 -5.60
C VAL A 30 -0.71 6.09 -5.77
N GLN A 31 0.30 6.65 -5.11
CA GLN A 31 0.72 8.04 -5.28
C GLN A 31 1.22 8.31 -6.71
N ASN A 32 0.91 9.50 -7.23
CA ASN A 32 1.35 9.95 -8.56
C ASN A 32 2.87 10.14 -8.65
N ASP A 33 3.44 9.83 -9.81
CA ASP A 33 4.89 9.89 -10.05
C ASP A 33 5.50 11.27 -9.89
N ALA A 34 4.77 12.35 -10.17
CA ALA A 34 5.26 13.70 -9.94
C ALA A 34 5.57 13.94 -8.44
N LEU A 35 4.81 13.32 -7.54
CA LEU A 35 5.09 13.37 -6.10
C LEU A 35 6.12 12.32 -5.67
N ASN A 36 6.09 11.11 -6.23
CA ASN A 36 7.09 10.07 -5.93
C ASN A 36 8.52 10.49 -6.32
N GLN A 37 8.65 11.34 -7.35
CA GLN A 37 9.93 11.89 -7.82
C GLN A 37 10.26 13.27 -7.23
N SER A 38 9.42 13.78 -6.34
CA SER A 38 9.66 15.06 -5.65
C SER A 38 10.59 14.88 -4.44
N GLN A 39 10.79 15.96 -3.66
CA GLN A 39 11.56 15.91 -2.42
C GLN A 39 10.73 15.45 -1.20
N ILE A 40 9.44 15.11 -1.37
CA ILE A 40 8.62 14.63 -0.26
C ILE A 40 9.14 13.27 0.24
N GLY A 41 9.26 13.11 1.56
CA GLY A 41 9.75 11.88 2.19
C GLY A 41 8.69 10.80 2.38
N THR A 42 7.53 10.90 1.72
CA THR A 42 6.38 10.01 1.92
C THR A 42 5.81 9.51 0.60
N VAL A 43 5.23 8.31 0.64
CA VAL A 43 4.57 7.66 -0.50
C VAL A 43 3.24 7.07 -0.02
N ILE A 44 2.17 7.32 -0.76
CA ILE A 44 0.86 6.70 -0.50
C ILE A 44 0.82 5.32 -1.18
N VAL A 45 0.46 4.31 -0.40
CA VAL A 45 0.38 2.91 -0.83
C VAL A 45 -0.97 2.30 -0.43
N CYS A 46 -1.39 1.26 -1.14
CA CYS A 46 -2.54 0.43 -0.79
C CYS A 46 -2.06 -0.99 -0.42
N PRO A 47 -2.39 -1.52 0.78
CA PRO A 47 -1.98 -2.86 1.19
C PRO A 47 -2.72 -3.95 0.42
N LEU A 48 -1.99 -4.94 -0.06
CA LEU A 48 -2.55 -6.12 -0.71
C LEU A 48 -2.81 -7.23 0.31
N THR A 49 -3.73 -8.12 -0.01
CA THR A 49 -4.05 -9.28 0.83
C THR A 49 -4.48 -10.46 -0.02
N THR A 50 -4.12 -11.66 0.43
CA THR A 50 -4.62 -12.93 -0.14
C THR A 50 -6.02 -13.30 0.37
N ASN A 51 -6.61 -12.51 1.27
CA ASN A 51 -7.93 -12.76 1.85
C ASN A 51 -9.06 -12.34 0.88
N LEU A 52 -9.28 -13.16 -0.14
CA LEU A 52 -10.28 -12.93 -1.18
C LEU A 52 -11.73 -12.90 -0.66
N ARG A 53 -11.99 -13.40 0.56
CA ARG A 53 -13.32 -13.30 1.20
C ARG A 53 -13.76 -11.85 1.35
N ARG A 54 -12.82 -10.90 1.45
CA ARG A 54 -13.11 -9.46 1.56
C ARG A 54 -13.13 -8.72 0.22
N ALA A 55 -13.02 -9.40 -0.92
CA ALA A 55 -12.93 -8.74 -2.23
C ALA A 55 -14.13 -7.81 -2.53
N LYS A 56 -15.34 -8.15 -2.07
CA LYS A 56 -16.57 -7.36 -2.27
C LYS A 56 -16.87 -6.37 -1.13
N ALA A 57 -15.98 -6.24 -0.15
CA ALA A 57 -16.17 -5.25 0.91
C ALA A 57 -16.03 -3.83 0.35
N ILE A 58 -16.79 -2.88 0.89
CA ILE A 58 -16.68 -1.46 0.50
C ILE A 58 -15.24 -0.99 0.71
N GLY A 59 -14.65 -0.36 -0.30
CA GLY A 59 -13.27 0.13 -0.28
C GLY A 59 -12.24 -0.86 -0.85
N ASN A 60 -12.62 -2.12 -1.10
CA ASN A 60 -11.75 -3.09 -1.75
C ASN A 60 -12.02 -3.18 -3.25
N VAL A 61 -10.98 -3.55 -3.99
CA VAL A 61 -11.03 -3.86 -5.43
C VAL A 61 -10.33 -5.19 -5.66
N LEU A 62 -10.84 -5.99 -6.62
CA LEU A 62 -10.22 -7.21 -7.13
C LEU A 62 -9.97 -7.05 -8.62
#